data_AF-A0A932A056-F1
#
_entry.id   AF-A0A932A056-F1
#
_cell.length_a   1.000
_cell.length_b   1.000
_cell.length_c   1.000
_cell.angle_alpha   90.00
_cell.angle_beta   90.00
_cell.angle_gamma   90.00
#
_symmetry.space_group_name_H-M   'P 1'
#
loop_
_entity.id
_entity.type
_entity.pdbx_description
1 polymer ?
#
loop_
_entity_poly.entity_id
_entity_poly.type
_entity_poly.pdbx_seq_one_letter_code
_entity_poly.pdbx_strand_id
1 'polypeptide(L)'
;MNTIENIKKVSLIFFIITGIIHIGSSVFISNGAYLKQAGIINKTMDIPFIITGLIYGFSSLRLALTNSNQPNKILDIILISVIILVLAGIILINILIPDLQ
;
A
#
# COMPACT_ATOMS: atom_id res chain seq x y z
N MET A 1 -0.22 18.17 17.97
CA MET A 1 0.16 17.49 16.71
C MET A 1 -0.81 16.35 16.49
N ASN A 2 -1.45 16.29 15.33
CA ASN A 2 -2.42 15.26 15.02
C ASN A 2 -1.74 14.05 14.38
N THR A 3 -1.64 12.95 15.12
CA THR A 3 -0.94 11.74 14.68
C THR A 3 -1.53 11.17 13.39
N ILE A 4 -2.86 11.17 13.22
CA ILE A 4 -3.50 10.58 12.04
C ILE A 4 -3.23 11.43 10.79
N GLU A 5 -3.23 12.76 10.91
CA GLU A 5 -2.87 13.65 9.81
C GLU A 5 -1.41 13.46 9.37
N ASN A 6 -0.51 13.24 10.31
CA ASN A 6 0.89 12.96 10.00
C ASN A 6 1.06 11.60 9.32
N ILE A 7 0.35 10.57 9.79
CA ILE A 7 0.31 9.26 9.12
C ILE A 7 -0.18 9.40 7.69
N LYS A 8 -1.26 10.15 7.45
CA LYS A 8 -1.78 10.42 6.10
C LYS A 8 -0.72 11.09 5.20
N LYS A 9 -0.05 12.13 5.69
CA LYS A 9 0.96 12.86 4.90
C LYS A 9 2.16 11.97 4.55
N VAL A 10 2.69 11.25 5.54
CA VAL A 10 3.85 10.37 5.34
C VAL A 10 3.50 9.21 4.42
N SER A 11 2.36 8.55 4.64
CA SER A 11 1.89 7.46 3.78
C SER A 11 1.63 7.90 2.34
N LEU A 12 1.12 9.12 2.12
CA LEU A 12 0.97 9.67 0.76
C LEU A 12 2.31 9.79 0.04
N ILE A 13 3.35 10.31 0.71
CA ILE A 13 4.68 10.45 0.12
C ILE A 13 5.22 9.07 -0.27
N PHE A 14 5.13 8.10 0.64
CA PHE A 14 5.58 6.73 0.33
C PHE A 14 4.74 6.07 -0.77
N PHE A 15 3.43 6.27 -0.79
CA PHE A 15 2.55 5.75 -1.83
C PHE A 15 2.92 6.28 -3.22
N ILE A 16 3.21 7.58 -3.32
CA ILE A 16 3.66 8.19 -4.58
C ILE A 16 5.03 7.61 -5.00
N ILE A 17 6.00 7.55 -4.09
CA ILE A 17 7.35 7.06 -4.42
C ILE A 17 7.30 5.58 -4.84
N THR A 18 6.69 4.73 -4.02
CA THR A 18 6.57 3.30 -4.32
C THR A 18 5.73 3.04 -5.56
N GLY A 19 4.66 3.81 -5.77
CA GLY A 19 3.83 3.73 -6.97
C GLY A 19 4.57 4.10 -8.24
N ILE A 20 5.37 5.18 -8.24
CA ILE A 20 6.20 5.55 -9.40
C ILE A 20 7.20 4.43 -9.73
N ILE A 21 7.86 3.87 -8.71
CA ILE A 21 8.85 2.81 -8.92
C ILE A 21 8.17 1.52 -9.43
N HIS A 22 7.06 1.12 -8.82
CA HIS A 22 6.30 -0.07 -9.21
C HIS A 22 5.77 0.07 -10.64
N ILE A 23 5.02 1.14 -10.94
CA ILE A 23 4.47 1.39 -12.28
C ILE A 23 5.59 1.55 -13.31
N GLY A 24 6.65 2.30 -12.97
CA GLY A 24 7.80 2.49 -13.85
C GLY A 24 8.47 1.15 -14.22
N SER A 25 8.66 0.27 -13.24
CA SER A 25 9.18 -1.08 -13.50
C SER A 25 8.24 -1.93 -14.36
N SER A 26 6.91 -1.84 -14.17
CA SER A 26 5.94 -2.49 -15.07
C SER A 26 6.07 -2.00 -16.50
N VAL A 27 6.29 -0.70 -16.72
CA VAL A 27 6.52 -0.14 -18.05
C VAL A 27 7.78 -0.73 -18.69
N PHE A 28 8.89 -0.83 -17.95
CA PHE A 28 10.11 -1.47 -18.46
C PHE A 28 9.88 -2.94 -18.85
N ILE A 29 9.17 -3.71 -18.00
CA ILE A 29 8.81 -5.11 -18.30
C ILE A 29 8.00 -5.19 -19.59
N SER A 30 6.97 -4.35 -19.74
CA SER A 30 6.09 -4.37 -20.92
C SER A 30 6.82 -4.06 -22.23
N ASN A 31 7.94 -3.34 -22.16
CA ASN A 31 8.76 -2.98 -23.32
C ASN A 31 9.94 -3.93 -23.55
N GLY A 32 10.07 -5.02 -22.78
CA GLY A 32 11.20 -5.96 -22.92
C GLY A 32 12.53 -5.41 -22.42
N ALA A 33 12.54 -4.26 -21.73
CA ALA A 33 13.74 -3.56 -21.31
C ALA A 33 14.13 -3.93 -19.87
N TYR A 34 15.42 -4.22 -19.64
CA TYR A 34 15.97 -4.53 -18.31
C TYR A 34 15.15 -5.59 -17.54
N LEU A 35 14.61 -6.60 -18.22
CA LEU A 35 13.61 -7.53 -17.70
C LEU A 35 13.93 -8.10 -16.31
N LYS A 36 15.19 -8.48 -16.08
CA LYS A 36 15.62 -9.04 -14.79
C LYS A 36 15.56 -7.98 -13.67
N GLN A 37 16.13 -6.80 -13.91
CA GLN A 37 16.15 -5.71 -12.93
C GLN A 37 14.73 -5.17 -12.69
N ALA A 38 13.98 -4.93 -13.76
CA ALA A 38 12.62 -4.44 -13.70
C ALA A 38 11.70 -5.45 -13.00
N GLY A 39 11.84 -6.75 -13.27
CA GLY A 39 11.11 -7.81 -12.57
C GLY A 39 11.38 -7.84 -11.06
N ILE A 40 12.66 -7.75 -10.64
CA ILE A 40 13.02 -7.70 -9.22
C ILE A 40 12.41 -6.46 -8.55
N ILE A 41 12.56 -5.29 -9.17
CA ILE A 41 12.00 -4.03 -8.64
C ILE A 41 10.48 -4.11 -8.54
N ASN A 42 9.82 -4.60 -9.59
CA ASN A 42 8.36 -4.69 -9.63
C ASN A 42 7.81 -5.56 -8.51
N LYS A 43 8.35 -6.78 -8.37
CA LYS A 43 7.97 -7.73 -7.30
C LYS A 43 8.30 -7.18 -5.91
N THR A 44 9.44 -6.51 -5.75
CA THR A 44 9.82 -5.94 -4.45
C THR A 44 8.91 -4.78 -4.04
N MET A 45 8.45 -3.97 -5.00
CA MET A 45 7.65 -2.77 -4.73
C MET A 45 6.15 -3.03 -4.61
N ASP A 46 5.66 -4.21 -5.02
CA ASP A 46 4.24 -4.55 -4.99
C ASP A 46 3.64 -4.44 -3.56
N ILE A 47 4.22 -5.15 -2.59
CA ILE A 47 3.77 -5.10 -1.18
C ILE A 47 3.93 -3.69 -0.57
N PRO A 48 5.09 -3.01 -0.65
CA PRO A 48 5.24 -1.64 -0.17
C PRO A 48 4.23 -0.65 -0.78
N PHE A 49 3.97 -0.76 -2.09
CA PHE A 49 3.00 0.08 -2.78
C PHE A 49 1.58 -0.12 -2.23
N ILE A 50 1.17 -1.37 -2.07
CA ILE A 50 -0.15 -1.69 -1.52
C ILE A 50 -0.28 -1.24 -0.06
N ILE A 51 0.71 -1.53 0.80
CA ILE A 51 0.69 -1.13 2.22
C ILE A 51 0.54 0.37 2.35
N THR A 52 1.36 1.14 1.63
CA THR A 52 1.37 2.60 1.73
C THR A 52 0.07 3.20 1.19
N GLY A 53 -0.48 2.62 0.12
CA GLY A 53 -1.80 2.96 -0.41
C GLY A 53 -2.95 2.70 0.57
N LEU A 54 -2.96 1.54 1.24
CA LEU A 54 -3.95 1.20 2.26
C LEU A 54 -3.88 2.14 3.47
N ILE A 55 -2.67 2.39 3.98
CA ILE A 55 -2.48 3.32 5.11
C ILE A 55 -2.93 4.73 4.72
N TYR A 56 -2.58 5.21 3.53
CA TYR A 56 -3.02 6.51 3.04
C TYR A 56 -4.54 6.59 2.88
N GLY A 57 -5.13 5.58 2.22
CA GLY A 57 -6.57 5.50 1.99
C GLY A 57 -7.36 5.48 3.31
N PHE A 58 -6.95 4.66 4.27
CA PHE A 58 -7.68 4.51 5.52
C PHE A 58 -7.42 5.61 6.53
N SER A 59 -6.22 6.19 6.57
CA SER A 59 -6.01 7.43 7.36
C SER A 59 -6.83 8.60 6.78
N SER A 60 -6.95 8.69 5.45
CA SER A 60 -7.83 9.67 4.80
C SER A 60 -9.31 9.42 5.10
N LEU A 61 -9.75 8.17 5.04
CA LEU A 61 -11.12 7.77 5.35
C LEU A 61 -11.46 8.04 6.82
N ARG A 62 -10.54 7.71 7.74
CA ARG A 62 -10.70 8.01 9.17
C ARG A 62 -10.90 9.50 9.39
N LEU A 63 -10.05 10.35 8.83
CA LEU A 63 -10.16 11.81 8.96
C LEU A 63 -11.44 12.37 8.31
N ALA A 64 -11.95 11.75 7.24
CA ALA A 64 -13.16 12.20 6.58
C ALA A 64 -14.44 11.84 7.36
N LEU A 65 -14.46 10.68 8.02
CA LEU A 65 -15.65 10.17 8.71
C LEU A 65 -15.77 10.66 10.16
N THR A 66 -14.71 11.26 10.73
CA THR A 66 -14.65 11.53 12.16
C THR A 66 -13.79 12.74 12.50
N ASN A 67 -14.05 13.33 13.66
CA ASN A 67 -13.18 14.36 14.21
C ASN A 67 -11.82 13.76 14.56
N SER A 68 -10.78 14.36 13.99
CA SER A 68 -9.40 13.89 14.11
C SER A 68 -8.84 13.98 15.55
N ASN A 69 -9.49 14.76 16.42
CA ASN A 69 -9.18 14.89 17.84
C ASN A 69 -9.92 13.89 18.73
N GLN A 70 -10.81 13.04 18.17
CA GLN A 70 -11.57 12.07 18.95
C GLN A 70 -11.25 10.62 18.54
N PRO A 71 -10.92 9.76 19.52
CA PRO A 71 -10.74 8.34 19.25
C PRO A 71 -12.09 7.72 18.84
N ASN A 72 -12.07 6.91 17.78
CA ASN A 72 -13.19 6.13 17.29
C ASN A 72 -12.69 4.70 17.10
N LYS A 73 -12.62 3.98 18.23
CA LYS A 73 -12.03 2.66 18.32
C LYS A 73 -12.67 1.65 17.37
N ILE A 74 -13.99 1.75 17.15
CA ILE A 74 -14.73 0.83 16.28
C ILE A 74 -14.26 1.02 14.83
N LEU A 75 -14.23 2.26 14.34
CA LEU A 75 -13.74 2.55 13.01
C LEU A 75 -12.27 2.16 12.85
N ASP A 76 -11.43 2.47 13.85
CA ASP A 76 -10.00 2.13 13.83
C ASP A 76 -9.80 0.60 13.74
N ILE A 77 -10.56 -0.19 14.51
CA ILE A 77 -10.53 -1.67 14.45
C ILE A 77 -10.96 -2.15 13.06
N ILE A 78 -12.07 -1.66 12.52
CA ILE A 78 -12.56 -2.07 11.20
C ILE A 78 -11.50 -1.79 10.13
N LEU A 79 -10.92 -0.59 10.10
CA LEU A 79 -9.90 -0.23 9.12
C LEU A 79 -8.65 -1.11 9.26
N ILE A 80 -8.17 -1.35 10.47
CA ILE A 80 -7.02 -2.22 10.73
C ILE A 80 -7.32 -3.67 10.30
N SER A 81 -8.51 -4.20 10.62
CA SER A 81 -8.93 -5.54 10.20
C SER A 81 -8.95 -5.70 8.69
N VAL A 82 -9.39 -4.68 7.95
CA VAL A 82 -9.36 -4.70 6.48
C VAL A 82 -7.91 -4.67 5.97
N ILE A 83 -7.01 -3.87 6.56
CA ILE A 83 -5.58 -3.90 6.19
C ILE A 83 -5.01 -5.31 6.38
N ILE A 84 -5.24 -5.91 7.55
CA ILE A 84 -4.73 -7.25 7.87
C ILE A 84 -5.27 -8.28 6.88
N LEU A 85 -6.56 -8.22 6.55
CA LEU A 85 -7.19 -9.15 5.61
C LEU A 85 -6.59 -9.01 4.20
N VAL A 86 -6.39 -7.78 3.71
CA VAL A 86 -5.78 -7.53 2.40
C VAL A 86 -4.34 -8.03 2.37
N LEU A 87 -3.55 -7.74 3.40
CA LEU A 87 -2.16 -8.21 3.47
C LEU A 87 -2.06 -9.73 3.59
N ALA A 88 -2.91 -10.37 4.40
CA ALA A 88 -2.99 -11.82 4.47
C ALA A 88 -3.35 -12.42 3.11
N GLY A 89 -4.30 -11.83 2.38
CA GLY A 89 -4.68 -12.24 1.04
C GLY A 89 -3.51 -12.17 0.06
N ILE A 90 -2.76 -11.06 0.04
CA ILE A 90 -1.59 -10.87 -0.85
C ILE A 90 -0.48 -11.86 -0.52
N ILE A 91 -0.20 -12.09 0.76
CA ILE A 91 0.80 -13.08 1.20
C ILE A 91 0.38 -14.49 0.78
N LEU A 92 -0.90 -14.85 0.99
CA LEU A 92 -1.42 -16.15 0.59
C LEU A 92 -1.33 -16.37 -0.92
N ILE A 93 -1.66 -15.36 -1.73
CA ILE A 93 -1.52 -15.44 -3.19
C ILE A 93 -0.06 -15.67 -3.58
N ASN A 94 0.87 -14.91 -2.99
CA ASN A 94 2.31 -15.06 -3.27
C ASN A 94 2.87 -16.44 -2.86
N ILE A 95 2.34 -17.05 -1.80
CA ILE A 95 2.76 -18.39 -1.36
C ILE A 95 2.14 -19.48 -2.22
N LEU A 96 0.84 -19.38 -2.53
CA LEU A 96 0.09 -20.43 -3.23
C LEU A 96 0.37 -20.43 -4.73
N ILE A 97 0.64 -19.26 -5.32
CA ILE A 97 0.89 -19.13 -6.75
C ILE A 97 2.09 -18.21 -7.00
N PRO A 98 3.32 -18.69 -6.70
CA PRO A 98 4.53 -17.88 -6.80
C PRO A 98 4.85 -17.41 -8.23
N ASP A 99 4.28 -18.08 -9.24
CA ASP A 99 4.53 -17.82 -10.66
C ASP A 99 3.41 -17.01 -11.36
N LEU A 100 2.41 -16.48 -10.63
CA LEU A 100 1.32 -15.71 -11.25
C LEU A 100 1.71 -14.26 -11.62
N GLN A 101 2.98 -13.88 -11.51
CA GLN A 101 3.52 -12.54 -11.80
C GLN A 101 4.76 -12.57 -12.70
#